data_AF-A0A355TTT0-F1
#
_entry.id   AF-A0A355TTT0-F1
#
_cell.length_a   1.000
_cell.length_b   1.000
_cell.length_c   1.000
_cell.angle_alpha   90.00
_cell.angle_beta   90.00
_cell.angle_gamma   90.00
#
_symmetry.space_group_name_H-M   'P 1'
#
loop_
_entity.id
_entity.type
_entity.pdbx_description
1 polymer ?
#
loop_
_entity_poly.entity_id
_entity_poly.type
_entity_poly.pdbx_seq_one_letter_code
_entity_poly.pdbx_strand_id
1 'polypeptide(L)' 'MKKFINRNKEREFLAKEYSKNTASFVVIYGRRRIGKTALLKEFIKDKKALFFLATEESENENRNEFKRAVAEYI' A
#
# COMPACT_ATOMS: atom_id res chain seq x y z
N MET A 1 20.17 8.62 4.24
CA MET A 1 18.78 8.09 4.31
C MET A 1 17.92 9.01 5.16
N LYS A 2 16.75 9.45 4.68
CA LYS A 2 15.80 10.22 5.50
C LYS A 2 15.02 9.26 6.41
N LYS A 3 15.06 9.49 7.72
CA LYS A 3 14.30 8.72 8.71
C LYS A 3 12.80 8.95 8.53
N PHE A 4 11.99 7.89 8.51
CA PHE A 4 10.53 8.01 8.56
C PHE A 4 10.11 8.33 10.01
N ILE A 5 9.40 9.44 10.21
CA ILE A 5 9.08 9.97 11.55
C ILE A 5 7.59 9.80 11.81
N ASN A 6 7.25 9.44 13.06
CA ASN A 6 5.88 9.28 13.56
C ASN A 6 5.12 8.11 12.90
N ARG A 7 3.80 8.07 13.07
CA ARG A 7 2.87 7.02 12.59
C ARG A 7 3.06 5.65 13.25
N ASN A 8 3.58 5.63 14.49
CA ASN A 8 3.83 4.38 15.21
C ASN A 8 2.55 3.54 15.36
N LYS A 9 1.43 4.18 15.73
CA LYS A 9 0.13 3.51 15.90
C LYS A 9 -0.38 2.91 14.59
N GLU A 10 -0.31 3.66 13.48
CA GLU A 10 -0.76 3.19 12.18
C GLU A 10 0.14 2.06 11.66
N ARG A 11 1.47 2.15 11.88
CA ARG A 11 2.41 1.08 11.51
C ARG A 11 2.17 -0.20 12.30
N GLU A 12 1.93 -0.07 13.61
CA GLU A 12 1.62 -1.21 14.49
C GLU A 12 0.30 -1.86 14.09
N PHE A 13 -0.74 -1.06 13.81
CA PHE A 13 -2.02 -1.56 13.30
C PHE A 13 -1.84 -2.35 11.99
N LEU A 14 -1.12 -1.78 11.01
CA LEU A 14 -0.86 -2.47 9.74
C LEU A 14 -0.03 -3.75 9.94
N ALA A 15 0.95 -3.74 10.84
CA ALA A 15 1.77 -4.91 11.12
C ALA A 15 0.95 -6.04 11.75
N LYS A 16 0.07 -5.71 12.70
CA LYS A 16 -0.86 -6.65 13.34
C LYS A 16 -1.84 -7.25 12.33
N GLU A 17 -2.38 -6.44 11.42
CA GLU A 17 -3.27 -6.94 10.37
C GLU A 17 -2.52 -7.84 9.38
N TYR A 18 -1.32 -7.45 8.96
CA TYR A 18 -0.51 -8.24 8.03
C TYR A 18 -0.04 -9.59 8.61
N SER A 19 0.12 -9.69 9.93
CA SER A 19 0.52 -10.95 10.57
C SER A 19 -0.63 -11.96 10.75
N LYS A 20 -1.87 -11.59 10.45
CA LYS A 20 -3.00 -12.52 10.55
C LYS A 20 -2.93 -13.56 9.44
N ASN A 21 -3.29 -14.80 9.76
CA ASN A 21 -3.45 -15.88 8.78
C ASN A 21 -4.83 -15.87 8.10
N THR A 22 -5.43 -14.68 7.97
CA THR A 22 -6.76 -14.46 7.41
C THR A 22 -6.70 -13.27 6.46
N ALA A 23 -7.58 -13.23 5.45
CA ALA A 23 -7.68 -12.07 4.58
C ALA A 23 -8.12 -10.82 5.37
N SER A 24 -7.46 -9.69 5.12
CA SER A 24 -7.79 -8.39 5.69
C SER A 24 -7.97 -7.36 4.58
N PHE A 25 -8.98 -6.49 4.73
CA PHE A 25 -9.19 -5.33 3.87
C PHE A 25 -9.06 -4.06 4.71
N VAL A 26 -8.04 -3.24 4.42
CA VAL A 26 -7.71 -2.04 5.19
C VAL A 26 -7.85 -0.80 4.32
N VAL A 27 -8.69 0.14 4.75
CA VAL A 27 -8.87 1.45 4.09
C VAL A 27 -8.11 2.52 4.87
N ILE A 28 -7.13 3.17 4.23
CA ILE A 28 -6.41 4.31 4.81
C ILE A 28 -6.92 5.62 4.20
N TYR A 29 -7.59 6.43 5.01
CA TYR A 29 -8.17 7.71 4.59
C TYR A 29 -7.56 8.90 5.34
N GLY A 30 -7.91 10.12 4.91
CA GLY A 30 -7.45 11.38 5.52
C GLY A 30 -7.17 12.47 4.49
N ARG A 31 -6.84 13.68 4.93
CA ARG A 31 -6.65 14.83 4.03
C ARG A 31 -5.53 14.63 3.00
N ARG A 32 -5.56 15.41 1.91
CA ARG A 32 -4.49 15.44 0.90
C ARG A 32 -3.16 15.84 1.57
N ARG A 33 -2.05 15.21 1.16
CA ARG A 33 -0.66 15.49 1.62
C ARG A 33 -0.33 15.20 3.10
N ILE A 34 -1.14 14.41 3.81
CA ILE A 34 -0.82 13.99 5.20
C ILE A 34 0.14 12.79 5.30
N GLY A 35 0.69 12.31 4.18
CA GLY A 35 1.70 11.24 4.17
C GLY A 35 1.15 9.81 4.08
N LYS A 36 -0.10 9.60 3.65
CA LYS A 36 -0.70 8.26 3.49
C LYS A 36 0.13 7.35 2.57
N THR A 37 0.46 7.84 1.37
CA THR A 37 1.29 7.11 0.41
C THR A 37 2.68 6.83 0.96
N ALA A 38 3.24 7.77 1.73
CA ALA A 38 4.55 7.58 2.36
C ALA A 38 4.50 6.49 3.45
N LEU A 39 3.43 6.43 4.25
CA LEU A 39 3.19 5.38 5.23
C LEU A 39 3.11 4.00 4.55
N LEU A 40 2.32 3.86 3.48
CA LEU A 40 2.19 2.60 2.75
C LEU A 40 3.52 2.17 2.14
N LYS A 41 4.23 3.08 1.45
CA LYS A 41 5.55 2.80 0.87
C LYS A 41 6.58 2.40 1.93
N GLU A 42 6.57 3.03 3.09
CA GLU A 42 7.44 2.64 4.21
C GLU A 42 7.07 1.26 4.76
N PHE A 43 5.78 0.99 4.95
CA PHE A 43 5.28 -0.23 5.56
C PHE A 43 5.63 -1.49 4.73
N ILE A 44 5.63 -1.39 3.40
CA ILE A 44 5.83 -2.52 2.50
C ILE A 44 7.29 -2.83 2.16
N LYS A 45 8.27 -1.99 2.53
CA LYS A 45 9.68 -2.12 2.12
C LYS A 45 10.27 -3.52 2.32
N ASP A 46 9.96 -4.13 3.46
CA ASP A 46 10.51 -5.42 3.86
C ASP A 46 9.45 -6.53 3.82
N LYS A 47 8.47 -6.41 2.90
CA LYS A 47 7.35 -7.35 2.77
C LYS A 47 7.14 -7.76 1.32
N LYS A 48 6.64 -8.97 1.13
CA LYS A 48 6.11 -9.41 -0.16
C LYS A 48 4.84 -8.61 -0.47
N ALA A 49 4.96 -7.59 -1.31
CA ALA A 49 3.88 -6.67 -1.60
C ALA A 49 3.96 -6.15 -3.05
N LEU A 50 2.79 -6.03 -3.67
CA LEU A 50 2.59 -5.33 -4.93
C LEU A 50 2.02 -3.93 -4.63
N PHE A 51 2.68 -2.87 -5.11
CA PHE A 51 2.17 -1.50 -5.03
C PHE A 51 1.57 -1.10 -6.37
N PHE A 52 0.25 -0.92 -6.41
CA PHE A 52 -0.48 -0.50 -7.60
C PHE A 52 -1.10 0.88 -7.40
N LEU A 53 -0.88 1.80 -8.35
CA LEU A 53 -1.48 3.13 -8.36
C LEU A 53 -2.61 3.16 -9.40
N ALA A 54 -3.86 3.13 -8.94
CA ALA A 54 -4.98 3.42 -9.82
C ALA A 54 -4.99 4.92 -10.17
N THR A 55 -5.07 5.22 -11.47
CA THR A 55 -5.12 6.58 -12.02
C THR A 55 -6.53 6.94 -12.47
N GLU A 56 -6.77 8.21 -12.81
CA GLU A 56 -8.03 8.72 -13.40
C GLU A 56 -8.18 8.29 -14.87
N GLU A 57 -7.88 7.03 -15.16
CA GLU A 57 -8.03 6.38 -16.46
C GLU A 57 -9.26 5.46 -16.43
N SER A 58 -9.64 4.88 -17.58
CA SER A 58 -10.75 3.93 -17.60
C SER A 58 -10.48 2.72 -16.71
N GLU A 59 -11.54 2.08 -16.21
CA GLU A 59 -11.38 0.84 -15.46
C GLU A 59 -10.67 -0.26 -16.27
N ASN A 60 -10.87 -0.27 -17.59
CA ASN A 60 -10.22 -1.21 -18.49
C ASN A 60 -8.71 -0.99 -18.53
N GLU A 61 -8.26 0.26 -18.65
CA GLU A 61 -6.83 0.59 -18.58
C GLU A 61 -6.24 0.22 -17.22
N ASN A 62 -6.88 0.63 -16.11
CA ASN A 62 -6.43 0.27 -14.76
C ASN A 62 -6.33 -1.26 -14.56
N ARG A 63 -7.30 -2.04 -15.07
CA ARG A 63 -7.25 -3.51 -15.03
C ARG A 63 -6.10 -4.08 -15.85
N ASN A 64 -5.83 -3.53 -17.03
CA ASN A 64 -4.74 -3.99 -17.88
C ASN A 64 -3.38 -3.67 -17.25
N GLU A 65 -3.19 -2.48 -16.67
CA GLU A 65 -1.97 -2.14 -15.96
C GLU A 65 -1.79 -2.99 -14.70
N PHE A 66 -2.86 -3.27 -13.95
CA PHE A 66 -2.77 -4.15 -12.80
C PHE A 66 -2.34 -5.57 -13.20
N LYS A 67 -2.90 -6.12 -14.28
CA LYS A 67 -2.49 -7.44 -14.81
C LYS A 67 -1.00 -7.47 -15.14
N ARG A 68 -0.47 -6.44 -15.81
CA ARG A 68 0.96 -6.33 -16.12
C ARG A 68 1.81 -6.27 -14.85
N ALA A 69 1.42 -5.42 -13.89
CA ALA A 69 2.14 -5.27 -12.63
C ALA A 69 2.17 -6.58 -11.81
N VAL A 70 1.09 -7.36 -11.82
CA VAL A 70 1.05 -8.69 -11.19
C VAL A 70 1.96 -9.69 -11.92
N ALA A 71 1.94 -9.69 -13.26
CA ALA A 71 2.74 -10.61 -14.06
C ALA A 71 4.25 -10.37 -13.91
N GLU A 72 4.68 -9.13 -13.69
CA GLU A 72 6.09 -8.78 -13.41
C GLU A 72 6.52 -9.10 -11.98
N TYR A 73 5.56 -9.22 -11.05
CA TYR A 73 5.84 -9.46 -9.63
C TYR A 73 5.98 -10.94 -9.27
N ILE A 74 5.36 -11.83 -10.05
CA ILE A 74 5.39 -13.30 -9.88
C ILE A 74 6.60 -13.88 -10.62
#